data_AF-A0AAW1GTS7-F1
#
_entry.id   AF-A0AAW1GTS7-F1
#
_cell.length_a   1.000
_cell.length_b   1.000
_cell.length_c   1.000
_cell.angle_alpha   90.00
_cell.angle_beta   90.00
_cell.angle_gamma   90.00
#
_symmetry.space_group_name_H-M   'P 1'
#
loop_
_entity.id
_entity.type
_entity.pdbx_description
1 polymer ?
#
loop_
_entity_poly.entity_id
_entity_poly.type
_entity_poly.pdbx_seq_one_letter_code
_entity_poly.pdbx_strand_id
1 'polypeptide(L)'
;MKDPAKPLRKNIASKKCLCTFRLKIKEECAGVVVVQPIVGRHNHRLIVYCDGHTSQAALDDEQKEYVLDQARAQVKPGKIRLGLHVHSPNKPQPGIRQIYNLTSKFRAVERSGRNWAQQIFYLAV
;
A
#
# COMPACT_ATOMS: atom_id res chain seq x y z
N MET A 1 -22.54 -33.47 -12.87
CA MET A 1 -22.08 -33.62 -11.47
C MET A 1 -20.82 -32.80 -11.29
N LYS A 2 -20.68 -32.02 -10.21
CA LYS A 2 -19.48 -31.19 -9.94
C LYS A 2 -18.49 -31.99 -9.09
N ASP A 3 -17.21 -31.99 -9.47
CA ASP A 3 -16.15 -32.74 -8.78
C ASP A 3 -16.01 -32.37 -7.30
N PRO A 4 -15.98 -33.34 -6.38
CA PRO A 4 -15.92 -33.10 -4.93
C PRO A 4 -14.57 -32.54 -4.44
N ALA A 5 -13.52 -32.60 -5.27
CA ALA A 5 -12.18 -32.14 -4.93
C ALA A 5 -11.94 -30.63 -5.19
N LYS A 6 -12.91 -29.92 -5.79
CA LYS A 6 -12.75 -28.49 -6.07
C LYS A 6 -13.14 -27.69 -4.83
N PRO A 7 -12.21 -26.95 -4.18
CA PRO A 7 -12.59 -26.11 -3.05
C PRO A 7 -13.60 -25.08 -3.54
N LEU A 8 -14.78 -25.07 -2.92
CA LEU A 8 -15.80 -24.03 -3.12
C LEU A 8 -15.12 -22.69 -2.86
N ARG A 9 -14.97 -21.87 -3.92
CA ARG A 9 -14.44 -20.51 -3.77
C ARG A 9 -15.34 -19.78 -2.77
N LYS A 10 -14.78 -19.40 -1.62
CA LYS A 10 -15.48 -18.54 -0.66
C LYS A 10 -15.91 -17.28 -1.40
N ASN A 11 -17.16 -16.88 -1.22
CA ASN A 11 -17.64 -15.64 -1.78
C ASN A 11 -16.98 -14.48 -1.02
N ILE A 12 -15.90 -13.92 -1.60
CA ILE A 12 -15.11 -12.80 -1.05
C ILE A 12 -15.77 -11.45 -1.35
N ALA A 13 -16.92 -11.44 -2.03
CA ALA A 13 -17.60 -10.19 -2.32
C ALA A 13 -18.07 -9.53 -1.02
N SER A 14 -17.56 -8.34 -0.75
CA SER A 14 -18.04 -7.49 0.33
C SER A 14 -19.48 -7.08 0.03
N LYS A 15 -20.40 -7.43 0.93
CA LYS A 15 -21.78 -6.91 0.89
C LYS A 15 -21.78 -5.51 1.47
N LYS A 16 -22.36 -4.53 0.76
CA LYS A 16 -22.54 -3.18 1.30
C LYS A 16 -23.43 -3.25 2.54
N CYS A 17 -23.02 -2.58 3.63
CA CYS A 17 -23.75 -2.58 4.90
C CYS A 17 -25.09 -1.80 4.86
N LEU A 18 -25.38 -1.10 3.74
CA LEU A 18 -26.58 -0.28 3.52
C LEU A 18 -26.87 0.69 4.68
N CYS A 19 -25.83 1.15 5.38
CA CYS A 19 -25.96 2.07 6.49
C CYS A 19 -26.50 3.42 6.01
N THR A 20 -27.63 3.85 6.57
CA THR A 20 -28.31 5.11 6.24
C THR A 20 -27.78 6.31 7.03
N PHE A 21 -26.68 6.13 7.76
CA PHE A 21 -26.04 7.18 8.53
C PHE A 21 -25.57 8.30 7.60
N ARG A 22 -25.92 9.54 7.94
CA ARG A 22 -25.60 10.73 7.15
C ARG A 22 -25.00 11.81 8.04
N LEU A 23 -23.88 12.37 7.61
CA LEU A 23 -23.24 13.54 8.23
C LEU A 23 -23.57 14.79 7.42
N LYS A 24 -23.84 15.89 8.12
CA LYS A 24 -23.86 17.25 7.58
C LYS A 24 -22.53 17.89 7.90
N ILE A 25 -21.85 18.33 6.87
CA ILE A 25 -20.66 19.17 7.02
C ILE A 25 -21.14 20.61 6.82
N LYS A 26 -20.88 21.48 7.79
CA LYS A 26 -21.09 22.92 7.68
C LYS A 26 -19.75 23.60 7.87
N GLU A 27 -19.43 24.53 7.01
CA GLU A 27 -18.28 25.42 7.18
C GLU A 27 -18.75 26.67 7.90
N GLU A 28 -18.12 26.97 9.04
CA GLU A 28 -18.31 28.21 9.78
C GLU A 28 -17.24 29.24 9.41
N CYS A 29 -17.49 30.51 9.76
CA CYS A 29 -16.52 31.58 9.57
C CYS A 29 -15.18 31.24 10.25
N ALA A 30 -14.07 31.60 9.58
CA ALA A 30 -12.68 31.31 9.98
C ALA A 30 -12.20 29.85 9.75
N GLY A 31 -12.82 29.12 8.82
CA GLY A 31 -12.29 27.82 8.35
C GLY A 31 -12.55 26.66 9.32
N VAL A 32 -13.43 26.86 10.30
CA VAL A 32 -13.86 25.80 11.21
C VAL A 32 -14.95 24.99 10.54
N VAL A 33 -14.70 23.70 10.37
CA VAL A 33 -15.67 22.77 9.78
C VAL A 33 -16.37 22.02 10.91
N VAL A 34 -17.69 22.24 11.04
CA VAL A 34 -18.54 21.56 12.02
C VAL A 34 -19.24 20.38 11.35
N VAL A 35 -19.05 19.19 11.93
CA VAL A 35 -19.68 17.95 11.45
C VAL A 35 -20.83 17.58 12.38
N GLN A 36 -22.07 17.59 11.88
CA GLN A 36 -23.28 17.27 12.64
C GLN A 36 -23.97 16.04 12.03
N PRO A 37 -24.41 15.03 12.82
CA PRO A 37 -25.19 13.92 12.29
C PRO A 37 -26.59 14.39 11.84
N ILE A 38 -27.00 14.03 10.62
CA ILE A 38 -28.36 14.31 10.10
C ILE A 38 -29.33 13.21 10.53
N VAL A 39 -28.87 11.95 10.53
CA VAL A 39 -29.71 10.78 10.86
C VAL A 39 -28.92 9.72 11.64
N GLY A 40 -29.44 9.42 12.83
CA GLY A 40 -29.49 8.08 13.45
C GLY A 40 -28.18 7.45 13.93
N ARG A 41 -28.33 6.37 14.71
CA ARG A 41 -27.24 5.47 15.15
C ARG A 41 -26.79 4.61 13.97
N HIS A 42 -25.50 4.29 13.89
CA HIS A 42 -25.02 3.30 12.91
C HIS A 42 -25.76 1.96 13.10
N ASN A 43 -26.12 1.30 12.00
CA ASN A 43 -26.70 -0.05 12.01
C ASN A 43 -25.64 -1.16 12.11
N HIS A 44 -24.36 -0.78 12.23
CA HIS A 44 -23.22 -1.65 12.42
C HIS A 44 -22.27 -1.02 13.42
N ARG A 45 -21.42 -1.82 14.06
CA ARG A 45 -20.32 -1.30 14.86
C ARG A 45 -19.42 -0.45 13.96
N LEU A 46 -18.96 0.71 14.44
CA LEU A 46 -17.86 1.44 13.79
C LEU A 46 -16.67 0.49 13.77
N ILE A 47 -16.39 -0.07 12.60
CA ILE A 47 -15.18 -0.86 12.43
C ILE A 47 -14.07 0.16 12.21
N VAL A 48 -13.41 0.54 13.30
CA VAL A 48 -12.16 1.28 13.25
C VAL A 48 -11.12 0.29 12.75
N TYR A 49 -11.09 0.05 11.45
CA TYR A 49 -10.03 -0.72 10.82
C TYR A 49 -8.74 0.11 10.92
N CYS A 50 -8.04 0.03 12.05
CA CYS A 50 -6.60 0.30 12.04
C CYS A 50 -5.89 -0.69 11.09
N ASP A 51 -6.46 -1.90 10.95
CA ASP A 51 -5.91 -3.03 10.19
C ASP A 51 -6.15 -2.96 8.66
N GLY A 52 -6.80 -1.90 8.17
CA GLY A 52 -6.97 -1.62 6.74
C GLY A 52 -5.89 -0.70 6.18
N HIS A 53 -5.20 0.01 7.06
CA HIS A 53 -3.96 0.69 6.74
C HIS A 53 -2.85 -0.33 6.96
N THR A 54 -2.06 -0.63 5.94
CA THR A 54 -0.77 -1.30 6.07
C THR A 54 0.21 -0.44 6.88
N SER A 55 -0.14 -0.12 8.12
CA SER A 55 0.69 0.57 9.10
C SER A 55 1.67 -0.41 9.76
N GLN A 56 1.47 -1.72 9.59
CA GLN A 56 2.26 -2.78 10.24
C GLN A 56 3.52 -3.25 9.49
N ALA A 57 3.91 -2.62 8.38
CA ALA A 57 5.22 -2.90 7.80
C ALA A 57 5.72 -1.74 6.93
N ALA A 58 5.81 -0.53 7.47
CA ALA A 58 6.75 0.39 6.85
C ALA A 58 8.12 -0.30 6.87
N LEU A 59 8.78 -0.39 5.71
CA LEU A 59 10.19 -0.81 5.68
C LEU A 59 10.93 0.07 6.70
N ASP A 60 11.66 -0.55 7.60
CA ASP A 60 12.55 0.18 8.50
C ASP A 60 13.63 0.92 7.69
N ASP A 61 14.26 1.95 8.25
CA ASP A 61 15.20 2.78 7.50
C ASP A 61 16.40 1.98 6.96
N GLU A 62 16.92 1.01 7.74
CA GLU A 62 17.94 0.08 7.26
C GLU A 62 17.43 -0.80 6.11
N GLN A 63 16.18 -1.28 6.20
CA GLN A 63 15.59 -2.09 5.13
C GLN A 63 15.33 -1.27 3.87
N LYS A 64 14.97 0.00 4.00
CA LYS A 64 14.84 0.93 2.87
C LYS A 64 16.18 1.11 2.19
N GLU A 65 17.24 1.38 2.94
CA GLU A 65 18.58 1.58 2.40
C GLU A 65 19.06 0.34 1.61
N TYR A 66 18.90 -0.85 2.20
CA TYR A 66 19.20 -2.11 1.50
C TYR A 66 18.40 -2.26 0.20
N VAL A 67 17.08 -1.98 0.22
CA VAL A 67 16.25 -2.07 -0.99
C VAL A 67 16.70 -1.07 -2.06
N LEU A 68 17.11 0.13 -1.66
CA LEU A 68 17.59 1.16 -2.59
C LEU A 68 18.93 0.79 -3.21
N ASP A 69 19.87 0.26 -2.43
CA ASP A 69 21.15 -0.24 -2.92
C ASP A 69 20.96 -1.36 -3.96
N GLN A 70 20.15 -2.36 -3.61
CA GLN A 70 19.84 -3.46 -4.52
C GLN A 70 19.07 -3.00 -5.76
N ALA A 71 18.24 -1.95 -5.64
CA ALA A 71 17.54 -1.37 -6.78
C ALA A 71 18.50 -0.63 -7.74
N ARG A 72 19.54 0.04 -7.22
CA ARG A 72 20.62 0.64 -8.02
C ARG A 72 21.42 -0.43 -8.75
N ALA A 73 21.67 -1.55 -8.10
CA ALA A 73 22.27 -2.75 -8.71
C ALA A 73 21.31 -3.51 -9.66
N GLN A 74 20.14 -2.94 -9.98
CA GLN A 74 19.13 -3.50 -10.87
C GLN A 74 18.62 -4.92 -10.48
N VAL A 75 18.71 -5.28 -9.20
CA VAL A 75 18.23 -6.58 -8.71
C VAL A 75 16.71 -6.66 -8.79
N LYS A 76 16.19 -7.82 -9.20
CA LYS A 76 14.73 -8.03 -9.30
C LYS A 76 14.09 -7.96 -7.89
N PRO A 77 12.94 -7.29 -7.71
CA PRO A 77 12.27 -7.14 -6.40
C PRO A 77 12.05 -8.44 -5.62
N GLY A 78 11.79 -9.56 -6.31
CA GLY A 78 11.66 -10.87 -5.67
C GLY A 78 12.94 -11.37 -4.99
N LYS A 79 14.11 -11.10 -5.59
CA LYS A 79 15.43 -11.41 -5.01
C LYS A 79 15.77 -10.47 -3.85
N ILE A 80 15.41 -9.19 -3.97
CA ILE A 80 15.57 -8.21 -2.89
C ILE A 80 14.79 -8.66 -1.64
N ARG A 81 13.56 -9.17 -1.82
CA ARG A 81 12.76 -9.70 -0.72
C ARG A 81 13.42 -10.89 -0.01
N LEU A 82 14.02 -11.80 -0.79
CA LEU A 82 14.76 -12.94 -0.24
C LEU A 82 16.01 -12.48 0.50
N GLY A 83 16.75 -11.52 -0.06
CA GLY A 83 17.94 -10.94 0.56
C GLY A 83 17.63 -10.21 1.87
N LEU A 84 16.50 -9.51 1.95
CA LEU A 84 16.01 -8.87 3.18
C LEU A 84 15.78 -9.86 4.32
N HIS A 85 15.35 -11.09 4.01
CA HIS A 85 15.17 -12.14 5.01
C HIS A 85 16.49 -12.54 5.67
N VAL A 86 17.58 -12.52 4.88
CA VAL A 86 18.92 -12.86 5.37
C VAL A 86 19.56 -11.66 6.07
N HIS A 87 19.38 -10.45 5.52
CA HIS A 87 19.97 -9.22 6.03
C HIS A 87 19.34 -8.74 7.34
N SER A 88 18.04 -8.97 7.53
CA SER A 88 17.30 -8.50 8.71
C SER A 88 16.32 -9.56 9.23
N PRO A 89 16.83 -10.66 9.80
CA PRO A 89 15.99 -11.79 10.23
C PRO A 89 15.06 -11.44 11.39
N ASN A 90 15.45 -10.47 12.24
CA ASN A 90 14.71 -10.05 13.43
C ASN A 90 13.65 -8.97 13.14
N LYS A 91 13.61 -8.44 11.90
CA LYS A 91 12.67 -7.39 11.50
C LYS A 91 11.47 -7.98 10.76
N PRO A 92 10.28 -7.35 10.84
CA PRO A 92 9.12 -7.80 10.08
C PRO A 92 9.43 -7.82 8.59
N GLN A 93 9.05 -8.92 7.93
CA GLN A 93 9.32 -9.12 6.52
C GLN A 93 8.37 -8.26 5.67
N PRO A 94 8.89 -7.38 4.82
CA PRO A 94 8.04 -6.52 4.00
C PRO A 94 7.32 -7.33 2.91
N GLY A 95 6.10 -6.89 2.59
CA GLY A 95 5.34 -7.43 1.48
C GLY A 95 5.98 -7.05 0.13
N ILE A 96 5.85 -7.92 -0.87
CA ILE A 96 6.43 -7.67 -2.20
C ILE A 96 5.96 -6.34 -2.82
N ARG A 97 4.70 -5.95 -2.57
CA ARG A 97 4.12 -4.68 -3.03
C ARG A 97 4.86 -3.47 -2.48
N GLN A 98 5.37 -3.54 -1.26
CA GLN A 98 6.11 -2.43 -0.63
C GLN A 98 7.46 -2.23 -1.30
N ILE A 99 8.15 -3.32 -1.62
CA ILE A 99 9.40 -3.30 -2.39
C ILE A 99 9.15 -2.70 -3.79
N TYR A 100 8.09 -3.13 -4.49
CA TYR A 100 7.71 -2.53 -5.77
C TYR A 100 7.43 -1.03 -5.67
N ASN A 101 6.68 -0.61 -4.65
CA ASN A 101 6.36 0.80 -4.46
C ASN A 101 7.63 1.64 -4.20
N LEU A 102 8.54 1.17 -3.34
CA LEU A 102 9.78 1.88 -3.02
C LEU A 102 10.70 1.96 -4.24
N THR A 103 10.94 0.84 -4.91
CA THR A 103 11.79 0.78 -6.11
C THR A 103 11.23 1.60 -7.27
N SER A 104 9.90 1.58 -7.47
CA SER A 104 9.25 2.41 -8.50
C SER A 104 9.36 3.90 -8.19
N LYS A 105 9.19 4.31 -6.92
CA LYS A 105 9.38 5.71 -6.50
C LYS A 105 10.82 6.14 -6.69
N PHE A 106 11.77 5.32 -6.27
CA PHE A 106 13.20 5.57 -6.45
C PHE A 106 13.55 5.79 -7.92
N ARG A 107 13.13 4.88 -8.81
CA ARG A 107 13.32 5.03 -10.27
C ARG A 107 12.58 6.24 -10.86
N ALA A 108 11.45 6.64 -10.30
CA ALA A 108 10.77 7.85 -10.76
C ALA A 108 11.59 9.11 -10.41
N VAL A 109 12.16 9.16 -9.20
CA VAL A 109 13.04 10.25 -8.76
C VAL A 109 14.35 10.26 -9.55
N GLU A 110 14.99 9.11 -9.78
CA GLU A 110 16.20 9.06 -10.63
C GLU A 110 15.95 9.52 -12.06
N ARG A 111 14.72 9.34 -12.57
CA ARG A 111 14.33 9.80 -13.90
C ARG A 111 13.95 11.28 -13.93
N SER A 112 13.51 11.85 -12.82
CA SER A 112 13.16 13.28 -12.77
C SER A 112 14.42 14.11 -13.01
N GLY A 113 14.48 14.78 -14.16
CA GLY A 113 15.66 15.53 -14.63
C GLY A 113 16.29 15.00 -15.92
N ARG A 114 15.91 13.79 -16.38
CA ARG A 114 16.36 13.25 -17.68
C ARG A 114 15.31 13.52 -18.75
N ASN A 115 15.74 14.05 -19.89
CA ASN A 115 14.89 14.09 -21.08
C ASN A 115 14.73 12.68 -21.69
N TRP A 116 13.79 12.50 -22.62
CA TRP A 116 13.50 11.20 -23.22
C TRP A 116 14.73 10.54 -23.89
N ALA A 117 15.58 11.35 -24.54
CA ALA A 117 16.78 10.86 -25.22
C ALA A 117 17.83 10.37 -24.20
N GLN A 118 18.06 11.14 -23.14
CA GLN A 118 18.95 10.75 -22.03
C GLN A 118 18.47 9.48 -21.32
N GLN A 119 17.15 9.28 -21.23
CA GLN A 119 16.58 8.06 -20.67
C GLN A 119 16.83 6.83 -21.56
N ILE A 120 16.79 6.97 -22.88
CA ILE A 120 17.10 5.89 -23.82
C ILE A 120 18.56 5.48 -23.69
N PHE A 121 19.49 6.45 -23.68
CA PHE A 121 20.92 6.15 -23.51
C PHE A 121 21.22 5.46 -22.18
N TYR A 122 20.56 5.87 -21.09
CA TYR A 122 20.74 5.23 -19.78
C TYR A 122 20.23 3.79 -19.72
N LEU A 123 19.17 3.45 -20.46
CA LEU A 123 18.61 2.09 -20.49
C LEU A 123 19.31 1.16 -21.50
N ALA A 124 20.15 1.70 -22.37
CA ALA A 124 20.88 0.95 -23.39
C ALA A 124 22.25 0.44 -22.92
N VAL A 125 22.65 0.76 -21.68
CA VAL A 125 23.85 0.29 -20.97
C VAL A 125 23.46 -0.79 -19.98
#